data_AF-A0A1A8HQ14-F1
#
_entry.id   AF-A0A1A8HQ14-F1
#
_cell.length_a   1.000
_cell.length_b   1.000
_cell.length_c   1.000
_cell.angle_alpha   90.00
_cell.angle_beta   90.00
_cell.angle_gamma   90.00
#
_symmetry.space_group_name_H-M   'P 1'
#
loop_
_entity.id
_entity.type
_entity.pdbx_description
1 polymer ?
#
loop_
_entity_poly.entity_id
_entity_poly.type
_entity_poly.pdbx_seq_one_letter_code
_entity_poly.pdbx_strand_id
1 'polypeptide(L)' 'YTRALPPVPQDCPTPMGVVGKKELPDVKVLAEKLLVRRKFIPDPQGTSLMFAFFAQHFTHQFFKSDMKNGPA' A
#
# COMPACT_ATOMS: atom_id res chain seq x y z
N TYR A 1 10.31 -9.89 -4.42
CA TYR A 1 10.81 -9.09 -3.29
C TYR A 1 11.08 -10.04 -2.13
N THR A 2 12.00 -9.70 -1.21
CA THR A 2 12.00 -10.37 0.10
C THR A 2 10.92 -9.75 0.99
N ARG A 3 10.57 -10.40 2.11
CA ARG A 3 9.56 -9.92 3.05
C ARG A 3 10.19 -9.75 4.43
N ALA A 4 9.81 -8.68 5.12
CA ALA A 4 10.22 -8.46 6.51
C ALA A 4 9.52 -9.42 7.49
N LEU A 5 8.32 -9.92 7.13
CA LEU A 5 7.53 -10.87 7.88
C LEU A 5 7.01 -11.99 6.96
N PRO A 6 6.77 -13.20 7.49
CA PRO A 6 6.17 -14.28 6.71
C PRO A 6 4.72 -13.94 6.30
N PRO A 7 4.18 -14.57 5.25
CA PRO A 7 2.77 -14.44 4.91
C PRO A 7 1.90 -15.04 6.02
N VAL A 8 0.66 -14.56 6.12
CA VAL A 8 -0.36 -15.20 6.96
C VAL A 8 -0.60 -16.63 6.45
N PRO A 9 -0.60 -17.66 7.32
CA PRO A 9 -0.88 -19.04 6.92
C PRO A 9 -2.24 -19.18 6.23
N GLN A 10 -2.32 -20.03 5.21
CA GLN A 10 -3.54 -20.22 4.41
C GLN A 10 -4.68 -20.91 5.16
N ASP A 11 -4.35 -21.63 6.23
CA ASP A 11 -5.27 -22.36 7.11
C ASP A 11 -5.82 -21.50 8.28
N CYS A 12 -5.48 -20.21 8.32
CA CYS A 12 -6.00 -19.30 9.33
C CYS A 12 -7.51 -19.06 9.18
N PRO A 13 -8.26 -18.92 10.30
CA PRO A 13 -9.71 -18.74 10.28
C PRO A 13 -10.17 -17.37 9.76
N THR A 14 -9.28 -16.36 9.76
CA THR A 14 -9.53 -15.03 9.20
C THR A 14 -8.36 -14.60 8.31
N PRO A 15 -8.55 -13.63 7.39
CA PRO A 15 -7.49 -13.15 6.50
C PRO A 15 -6.27 -12.55 7.20
N MET A 16 -6.40 -12.17 8.48
CA MET A 16 -5.35 -11.57 9.31
C MET A 16 -4.89 -12.50 10.44
N GLY A 17 -5.13 -13.81 10.32
CA GLY A 17 -4.83 -14.80 11.36
C GLY A 17 -6.09 -15.22 12.10
N VAL A 18 -6.19 -14.89 13.39
CA VAL A 18 -7.31 -15.32 14.26
C VAL A 18 -8.26 -14.20 14.68
N VAL A 19 -7.91 -12.94 14.41
CA VAL A 19 -8.68 -11.77 14.84
C VAL A 19 -9.30 -11.06 13.65
N GLY A 20 -10.57 -10.67 13.79
CA GLY A 20 -11.29 -9.85 12.83
C GLY A 20 -12.49 -10.56 12.22
N LYS A 21 -13.06 -9.94 11.17
CA LYS A 21 -14.13 -10.54 10.38
C LYS A 21 -13.54 -11.55 9.39
N LYS A 22 -14.39 -12.49 8.94
CA LYS A 22 -14.00 -13.50 7.93
C LYS A 22 -13.61 -12.90 6.59
N GLU A 23 -14.14 -11.73 6.26
CA GLU A 23 -13.82 -11.00 5.04
C GLU A 23 -13.26 -9.63 5.40
N LEU A 24 -12.25 -9.20 4.64
CA LEU A 24 -11.74 -7.83 4.73
C LEU A 24 -12.78 -6.85 4.17
N PRO A 25 -12.78 -5.59 4.63
CA PRO A 25 -13.64 -4.57 4.05
C PRO A 25 -13.39 -4.41 2.55
N ASP A 26 -14.43 -4.05 1.80
CA ASP A 26 -14.30 -3.71 0.39
C ASP A 26 -13.28 -2.57 0.21
N VAL A 27 -12.26 -2.84 -0.60
CA VAL A 27 -11.15 -1.93 -0.90
C VAL A 27 -11.67 -0.62 -1.48
N LYS A 28 -12.73 -0.65 -2.29
CA LYS A 28 -13.31 0.56 -2.90
C LYS A 28 -13.94 1.45 -1.82
N VAL A 29 -14.74 0.86 -0.92
CA VAL A 29 -15.36 1.59 0.19
C VAL A 29 -14.31 2.21 1.10
N LEU A 30 -13.22 1.47 1.38
CA LEU A 30 -12.12 1.97 2.20
C LEU A 30 -11.45 3.19 1.53
N ALA A 31 -11.12 3.07 0.24
CA ALA A 31 -10.50 4.15 -0.52
C ALA A 31 -11.38 5.40 -0.57
N GLU A 32 -12.66 5.26 -0.93
CA GLU A 32 -13.60 6.37 -1.08
C GLU A 32 -13.93 7.07 0.23
N LYS A 33 -14.11 6.30 1.31
CA LYS A 33 -14.48 6.88 2.61
C LYS A 33 -13.31 7.53 3.32
N LEU A 34 -12.10 6.97 3.22
CA LEU A 34 -10.97 7.35 4.07
C LEU A 34 -9.79 7.98 3.33
N LEU A 35 -9.51 7.61 2.08
CA LEU A 35 -8.25 7.97 1.40
C LEU A 35 -8.42 9.00 0.28
N VAL A 36 -9.61 9.12 -0.31
CA VAL A 36 -9.87 10.11 -1.36
C VAL A 36 -9.73 11.52 -0.80
N ARG A 37 -8.82 12.28 -1.41
CA ARG A 37 -8.56 13.68 -1.05
C ARG A 37 -9.77 14.55 -1.39
N ARG A 38 -10.38 15.18 -0.37
CA ARG A 38 -11.49 16.14 -0.54
C ARG A 38 -11.03 17.59 -0.67
N LYS A 39 -9.93 17.94 0.00
CA LYS A 39 -9.25 19.23 -0.06
C LYS A 39 -7.75 18.98 -0.09
N PHE A 40 -7.01 19.87 -0.73
CA PHE A 40 -5.55 19.78 -0.71
C PHE A 40 -5.04 20.07 0.71
N ILE A 41 -4.22 19.17 1.24
CA ILE A 41 -3.55 19.31 2.51
C ILE A 41 -2.06 19.47 2.18
N PRO A 42 -1.49 20.68 2.26
CA PRO A 42 -0.06 20.87 2.08
C PRO A 42 0.71 20.14 3.17
N ASP A 43 1.90 19.65 2.83
CA ASP A 43 2.78 19.05 3.82
C ASP A 43 3.26 20.12 4.82
N PRO A 44 3.04 19.95 6.14
CA PRO A 44 3.49 20.91 7.14
C PRO A 44 5.01 21.07 7.22
N GLN A 45 5.80 20.11 6.68
CA GLN A 45 7.26 20.22 6.62
C GLN A 45 7.77 21.01 5.41
N GLY A 46 6.87 21.49 4.53
CA GLY A 46 7.24 22.31 3.38
C GLY A 46 7.85 21.51 2.22
N THR A 47 7.58 20.21 2.14
CA THR A 47 8.06 19.37 1.04
C THR A 47 7.59 19.89 -0.31
N SER A 48 8.53 20.11 -1.24
CA SER A 48 8.26 20.64 -2.57
C SER A 48 8.01 19.54 -3.61
N LEU A 49 7.53 19.91 -4.80
CA LEU A 49 7.37 18.97 -5.91
C LEU A 49 8.70 18.39 -6.40
N MET A 50 9.81 19.15 -6.27
CA MET A 50 11.13 18.62 -6.61
C MET A 50 11.46 17.39 -5.77
N PHE A 51 11.13 17.41 -4.48
CA PHE A 51 11.32 16.26 -3.59
C PHE A 51 10.44 15.08 -4.01
N ALA A 52 9.16 15.33 -4.33
CA ALA A 52 8.23 14.27 -4.75
C ALA A 52 8.70 13.58 -6.04
N PHE A 53 9.13 14.35 -7.05
CA PHE A 53 9.65 13.81 -8.30
C PHE A 53 11.00 13.11 -8.12
N PHE A 54 11.88 13.64 -7.27
CA PHE A 54 13.13 12.98 -6.94
C PHE A 54 12.86 11.61 -6.30
N ALA A 55 11.97 11.54 -5.32
CA ALA A 55 11.58 10.29 -4.67
C ALA A 55 11.02 9.30 -5.70
N GLN A 56 10.11 9.75 -6.58
CA GLN A 56 9.58 8.91 -7.65
C GLN A 56 10.70 8.40 -8.57
N HIS A 57 11.55 9.29 -9.10
CA HIS A 57 12.64 8.90 -9.99
C HIS A 57 13.59 7.91 -9.33
N PHE A 58 14.01 8.21 -8.10
CA PHE A 58 14.93 7.40 -7.33
C PHE A 58 14.35 6.02 -7.03
N THR A 59 13.12 5.90 -6.56
CA THR A 59 12.57 4.60 -6.15
C THR A 59 12.28 3.67 -7.32
N HIS A 60 11.95 4.21 -8.49
CA HIS A 60 11.61 3.39 -9.68
C HIS A 60 12.81 2.65 -10.28
N GLN A 61 14.04 2.88 -9.82
CA GLN A 61 15.18 2.06 -10.22
C GLN A 61 15.17 0.68 -9.56
N PHE A 62 14.55 0.52 -8.39
CA PHE A 62 14.51 -0.75 -7.62
C PHE A 62 13.10 -1.25 -7.27
N PHE A 63 12.06 -0.43 -7.35
CA PHE A 63 10.67 -0.89 -7.30
C PHE A 63 10.13 -1.11 -8.72
N LYS A 64 10.42 -2.28 -9.30
CA LYS A 64 10.01 -2.69 -10.65
C LYS A 64 9.37 -4.07 -10.62
N SER A 65 8.10 -4.14 -10.21
CA SER A 65 7.34 -5.39 -10.14
C SER A 65 7.20 -6.05 -11.53
N ASP A 66 7.43 -7.36 -11.60
CA ASP A 66 7.27 -8.13 -12.82
C ASP A 66 5.79 -8.48 -13.03
N MET A 67 5.13 -7.73 -13.91
CA MET A 67 3.71 -7.92 -14.18
C MET A 67 3.39 -9.26 -14.84
N LYS A 68 4.36 -9.98 -15.44
CA LYS A 68 4.13 -11.29 -16.03
C LYS A 68 4.07 -12.39 -14.98
N ASN A 69 4.94 -12.30 -13.97
CA ASN A 69 5.05 -13.29 -12.90
C ASN A 69 4.16 -12.98 -11.69
N GLY A 70 3.49 -11.81 -11.69
CA GLY A 70 2.59 -11.40 -10.62
C GLY A 70 3.30 -10.66 -9.49
N PRO A 71 2.57 -10.27 -8.43
CA PRO A 71 3.14 -9.58 -7.29
C PRO A 71 4.13 -10.49 -6.56
N ALA A 72 5.36 -10.01 -6.36
CA ALA A 72 6.44 -10.75 -5.69
C ALA A 72 6.41 -10.58 -4.16
#